data_AF-A0AAV4JL90-F1
#
_entry.id   AF-A0AAV4JL90-F1
#
_cell.length_a   1.000
_cell.length_b   1.000
_cell.length_c   1.000
_cell.angle_alpha   90.00
_cell.angle_beta   90.00
_cell.angle_gamma   90.00
#
_symmetry.space_group_name_H-M   'P 1'
#
loop_
_entity.id
_entity.type
_entity.pdbx_description
1 polymer ?
#
loop_
_entity_poly.entity_id
_entity_poly.type
_entity_poly.pdbx_seq_one_letter_code
_entity_poly.pdbx_strand_id
1 'polypeptide(L)'
;MDAVQAGDVNDVGVKVILPSTIYGSQRFYSEAFQDAMAIVRYFGKPDIFITFTCNPKWPEIISALNPQEQACDRPDLSCRIFK
;
A
#
# COMPACT_ATOMS: atom_id res chain seq x y z
N MET A 1 11.25 -6.18 23.71
CA MET A 1 11.15 -6.36 25.17
C MET A 1 10.44 -5.14 25.68
N ASP A 2 9.24 -5.29 26.23
CA ASP A 2 8.68 -4.36 27.19
C ASP A 2 8.05 -5.22 28.28
N ALA A 3 8.60 -5.11 29.49
CA ALA A 3 8.18 -5.86 30.66
C ALA A 3 7.09 -5.04 31.38
N VAL A 4 5.91 -5.63 31.55
CA VAL A 4 4.89 -5.10 32.44
C VAL A 4 4.92 -5.91 33.74
N GLN A 5 5.12 -5.17 34.82
CA GLN A 5 5.31 -5.62 36.18
C GLN A 5 4.04 -6.30 36.72
N ALA A 6 4.23 -7.42 37.42
CA ALA A 6 3.17 -8.22 38.01
C ALA A 6 2.40 -7.43 39.07
N GLY A 7 1.13 -7.13 38.79
CA GLY A 7 0.20 -6.51 39.74
C GLY A 7 -1.14 -6.21 39.08
N ASP A 8 -2.15 -6.99 39.48
CA ASP A 8 -3.59 -6.85 39.18
C ASP A 8 -4.08 -7.42 37.83
N VAL A 9 -4.68 -8.63 37.88
CA VAL A 9 -4.96 -9.50 36.70
C VAL A 9 -6.45 -9.69 36.37
N ASN A 10 -7.35 -8.86 36.89
CA ASN A 10 -8.79 -9.13 36.75
C ASN A 10 -9.57 -8.21 35.80
N ASP A 11 -8.93 -7.26 35.13
CA ASP A 11 -9.59 -6.43 34.10
C ASP A 11 -8.68 -6.11 32.90
N VAL A 12 -7.82 -7.07 32.56
CA VAL A 12 -6.92 -6.93 31.42
C VAL A 12 -7.70 -7.29 30.15
N GLY A 13 -8.07 -6.27 29.39
CA GLY A 13 -8.78 -6.41 28.12
C GLY A 13 -8.18 -7.49 27.21
N VAL A 14 -9.05 -8.17 26.45
CA VAL A 14 -8.63 -9.29 25.60
C VAL A 14 -7.62 -8.80 24.56
N LYS A 15 -6.45 -9.44 24.52
CA LYS A 15 -5.45 -9.21 23.47
C LYS A 15 -5.97 -9.76 22.14
N VAL A 16 -6.66 -8.93 21.37
CA VAL A 16 -7.07 -9.28 20.01
C VAL A 16 -5.93 -8.99 19.05
N ILE A 17 -5.46 -10.02 18.35
CA ILE A 17 -4.46 -9.84 17.30
C ILE A 17 -5.20 -9.57 15.99
N LEU A 18 -4.95 -8.39 15.41
CA LEU A 18 -5.57 -8.02 14.14
C LEU A 18 -5.04 -8.90 13.00
N PRO A 19 -5.92 -9.48 12.16
CA PRO A 19 -5.50 -10.21 10.97
C PRO A 19 -4.87 -9.26 9.94
N SER A 20 -4.00 -9.79 9.08
CA SER A 20 -3.33 -9.01 8.04
C SER A 20 -4.25 -8.53 6.92
N THR A 21 -5.47 -9.08 6.83
CA THR A 21 -6.52 -8.63 5.90
C THR A 21 -6.97 -7.19 6.18
N ILE A 22 -6.74 -6.68 7.40
CA ILE A 22 -7.10 -5.29 7.74
C ILE A 22 -5.99 -4.36 7.25
N TYR A 23 -6.31 -3.55 6.24
CA TYR A 23 -5.44 -2.52 5.71
C TYR A 23 -4.97 -1.57 6.83
N GLY A 24 -3.67 -1.29 6.86
CA GLY A 24 -3.05 -0.43 7.86
C GLY A 24 -2.78 -1.07 9.22
N SER A 25 -3.12 -2.36 9.42
CA SER A 25 -2.72 -3.09 10.62
C SER A 25 -1.21 -3.38 10.65
N GLN A 26 -0.64 -3.60 11.84
CA GLN A 26 0.76 -4.00 11.98
C GLN A 26 1.10 -5.27 11.19
N ARG A 27 0.16 -6.22 11.15
CA ARG A 27 0.33 -7.47 10.39
C ARG A 27 0.27 -7.25 8.88
N PHE A 28 -0.62 -6.39 8.40
CA PHE A 28 -0.68 -6.00 6.99
C PHE A 28 0.68 -5.48 6.50
N TYR A 29 1.28 -4.53 7.23
CA TYR A 29 2.58 -3.98 6.85
C TYR A 29 3.72 -5.00 6.97
N SER A 30 3.68 -5.87 7.99
CA SER A 30 4.69 -6.92 8.16
C SER A 30 4.66 -7.93 7.02
N GLU A 31 3.46 -8.35 6.58
CA GLU A 31 3.27 -9.27 5.46
C GLU A 31 3.70 -8.63 4.14
N ALA A 32 3.25 -7.40 3.86
CA ALA A 32 3.64 -6.66 2.66
C ALA A 32 5.17 -6.47 2.56
N PHE A 33 5.84 -6.21 3.68
CA PHE A 33 7.30 -6.12 3.73
C PHE A 33 7.96 -7.48 3.43
N GLN A 34 7.46 -8.56 4.02
CA GLN A 34 8.02 -9.90 3.77
C GLN A 34 7.85 -10.32 2.31
N ASP A 35 6.72 -10.01 1.69
CA ASP A 35 6.46 -10.29 0.28
C ASP A 35 7.41 -9.49 -0.64
N ALA A 36 7.56 -8.18 -0.39
CA ALA A 36 8.52 -7.35 -1.12
C ALA A 36 9.96 -7.89 -0.98
N MET A 37 10.35 -8.32 0.22
CA MET A 37 11.67 -8.91 0.45
C MET A 37 11.85 -10.27 -0.24
N ALA A 38 10.78 -11.05 -0.44
CA ALA A 38 10.85 -12.29 -1.21
C ALA A 38 11.17 -12.01 -2.69
N ILE A 39 10.55 -10.98 -3.26
CA ILE A 39 10.83 -10.51 -4.63
C ILE A 39 12.30 -10.07 -4.75
N VAL A 40 12.77 -9.24 -3.81
CA VAL A 40 14.17 -8.77 -3.78
C VAL A 40 15.16 -9.92 -3.61
N ARG A 41 14.83 -10.94 -2.82
CA ARG A 41 15.68 -12.13 -2.66
C ARG A 41 15.78 -12.95 -3.94
N TYR A 42 14.70 -13.01 -4.73
CA TYR A 42 14.67 -13.78 -5.96
C TYR A 42 15.31 -13.04 -7.14
N PHE A 43 14.95 -11.77 -7.36
CA PHE A 43 15.41 -10.98 -8.51
C PHE A 43 16.66 -10.14 -8.22
N GLY A 44 17.07 -10.02 -6.95
CA GLY A 44 18.15 -9.15 -6.54
C GLY A 44 17.66 -7.76 -6.11
N LYS A 45 18.60 -6.95 -5.62
CA LYS A 45 18.32 -5.59 -5.17
C LYS A 45 17.97 -4.71 -6.38
N PRO A 46 16.89 -3.91 -6.33
CA PRO A 46 16.65 -2.91 -7.36
C PRO A 46 17.79 -1.89 -7.38
N ASP A 47 18.27 -1.56 -8.58
CA ASP A 47 19.29 -0.53 -8.79
C ASP A 47 18.71 0.78 -9.33
N ILE A 48 17.52 0.72 -9.93
CA ILE A 48 16.85 1.86 -10.53
C ILE A 48 15.44 1.98 -9.96
N PHE A 49 15.11 3.16 -9.47
CA PHE A 49 13.73 3.56 -9.17
C PHE A 49 13.30 4.58 -10.23
N ILE A 50 12.34 4.21 -11.08
CA ILE A 50 11.78 5.11 -12.09
C ILE A 50 10.45 5.64 -11.58
N THR A 51 10.37 6.96 -11.41
CA THR A 51 9.12 7.64 -11.04
C THR A 51 8.52 8.24 -12.29
N PHE A 52 7.35 7.77 -12.69
CA PHE A 52 6.56 8.37 -13.76
C PHE A 52 5.52 9.32 -13.17
N THR A 53 5.55 10.58 -13.60
CA THR A 53 4.57 11.59 -13.19
C THR A 53 3.49 11.73 -14.27
N CYS A 54 2.26 11.34 -13.92
CA CYS A 54 1.09 11.56 -14.77
C CYS A 54 0.61 13.00 -14.64
N ASN A 55 0.48 13.72 -15.75
CA ASN A 55 -0.19 15.01 -15.77
C ASN A 55 -1.67 14.81 -16.13
N PRO A 56 -2.62 15.05 -15.21
CA PRO A 56 -4.05 14.87 -15.48
C PRO A 56 -4.60 15.79 -16.58
N LYS A 57 -3.85 16.82 -16.98
CA LYS A 57 -4.22 17.74 -18.06
C LYS A 57 -3.82 17.27 -19.45
N TRP A 58 -3.24 16.08 -19.59
CA TRP A 58 -2.90 15.54 -20.90
C TRP A 58 -4.15 15.27 -21.74
N PRO A 59 -4.13 15.62 -23.04
CA PRO A 59 -5.30 15.49 -23.91
C PRO A 59 -5.77 14.04 -24.04
N GLU A 60 -4.87 13.06 -23.94
CA GLU A 60 -5.19 11.63 -23.94
C GLU A 60 -6.05 11.23 -22.73
N ILE A 61 -5.83 11.87 -21.57
CA ILE A 61 -6.61 11.63 -20.35
C ILE A 61 -7.95 12.33 -20.49
N ILE A 62 -7.94 13.62 -20.81
CA ILE A 62 -9.16 14.43 -20.92
C ILE A 62 -10.12 13.86 -21.98
N SER A 63 -9.59 13.37 -23.11
CA SER A 63 -10.41 12.78 -24.17
C SER A 63 -11.01 11.41 -23.81
N ALA A 64 -10.41 10.70 -22.87
CA ALA A 64 -10.90 9.41 -22.38
C ALA A 64 -11.81 9.53 -21.14
N LEU A 65 -11.93 10.72 -20.56
CA LEU A 65 -12.76 11.02 -19.40
C LEU A 65 -14.21 11.27 -19.79
N ASN A 66 -15.14 10.80 -18.96
CA ASN A 66 -16.55 11.19 -19.08
C ASN A 66 -16.76 12.62 -18.57
N PRO A 67 -17.83 13.33 -18.97
CA PRO A 67 -18.05 14.75 -18.64
C PRO A 67 -18.08 15.11 -17.15
N GLN A 68 -18.24 14.11 -16.25
CA GLN A 68 -18.32 14.30 -14.79
C GLN A 68 -17.19 13.59 -14.03
N GLU A 69 -16.27 12.95 -14.73
CA GLU A 69 -15.22 12.13 -14.14
C GLU A 69 -13.94 12.94 -14.03
N GLN A 70 -13.18 12.80 -12.93
CA GLN A 70 -11.87 13.43 -12.81
C GLN A 70 -10.76 12.42 -13.09
N ALA A 71 -9.59 12.92 -13.48
CA ALA A 71 -8.44 12.08 -13.82
C ALA A 71 -7.97 11.26 -12.61
N CYS A 72 -8.20 11.76 -11.38
CA CYS A 72 -7.93 11.03 -10.15
C CYS A 72 -8.86 9.84 -9.92
N ASP A 73 -10.07 9.89 -10.46
CA ASP A 73 -11.06 8.82 -10.31
C ASP A 73 -10.75 7.63 -11.25
N ARG A 74 -9.92 7.87 -12.27
CA ARG A 74 -9.51 6.91 -13.30
C ARG A 74 -8.00 6.71 -13.39
N PRO A 75 -7.39 6.10 -12.36
CA PRO A 75 -5.97 5.78 -12.38
C PRO A 75 -5.60 4.81 -13.51
N ASP A 76 -6.55 4.01 -14.01
CA ASP A 76 -6.37 3.12 -15.16
C ASP A 76 -5.99 3.86 -16.45
N LEU A 77 -6.56 5.04 -16.70
CA LEU A 77 -6.22 5.85 -17.86
C LEU A 77 -4.79 6.38 -17.78
N SER A 78 -4.37 6.78 -16.58
CA SER A 78 -2.99 7.17 -16.32
C SER A 78 -2.04 6.00 -16.60
N CYS A 79 -2.33 4.80 -16.06
CA CYS A 79 -1.52 3.61 -16.30
C CYS A 79 -1.44 3.20 -17.77
N ARG A 80 -2.51 3.39 -18.56
CA ARG A 80 -2.53 3.00 -19.97
C ARG A 80 -1.64 3.88 -20.86
N ILE A 81 -1.49 5.15 -20.51
CA ILE A 81 -0.70 6.10 -21.30
C ILE A 81 0.80 5.85 -21.14
N PHE A 82 1.22 5.37 -19.96
CA PHE A 82 2.59 4.93 -19.76
C PHE A 82 2.78 3.52 -20.34
N LYS A 83 3.50 3.44 -21.46
CA LYS A 83 3.97 2.20 -22.09
C LYS A 83 5.44 1.95 -21.78
#